data_AF-A0A7W1CUT6-F1
#
_entry.id   AF-A0A7W1CUT6-F1
#
_cell.length_a   1.000
_cell.length_b   1.000
_cell.length_c   1.000
_cell.angle_alpha   90.00
_cell.angle_beta   90.00
_cell.angle_gamma   90.00
#
_symmetry.space_group_name_H-M   'P 1'
#
loop_
_entity.id
_entity.type
_entity.pdbx_description
1 polymer ?
#
loop_
_entity_poly.entity_id
_entity_poly.type
_entity_poly.pdbx_seq_one_letter_code
_entity_poly.pdbx_strand_id
1 'polypeptide(L)' 'DAIRWWREGRILEIAEYCCFDVKVTRLVHEHGCRHKELFFHDRFARKQRVEVEWEHLNEPSPA' A
#
# COMPACT_ATOMS: atom_id res chain seq x y z
N ASP A 1 9.08 -6.46 13.24
CA ASP A 1 8.70 -6.34 14.66
C ASP A 1 7.43 -7.06 15.09
N ALA A 2 6.37 -7.12 14.29
CA ALA A 2 5.08 -7.71 14.68
C ALA A 2 5.17 -9.13 15.31
N ILE A 3 6.01 -10.02 14.78
CA ILE A 3 6.22 -11.37 15.35
C ILE A 3 6.81 -11.31 16.77
N ARG A 4 7.71 -10.37 17.03
CA ARG A 4 8.27 -10.15 18.37
C ARG A 4 7.21 -9.62 19.32
N TRP A 5 6.43 -8.61 18.91
CA TRP A 5 5.31 -8.08 19.69
C TRP A 5 4.27 -9.14 20.04
N TRP A 6 4.01 -10.07 19.12
CA TRP A 6 3.10 -11.19 19.37
C TRP A 6 3.61 -12.07 20.52
N ARG A 7 4.89 -12.42 20.50
CA ARG A 7 5.54 -13.20 21.58
C ARG A 7 5.55 -12.44 22.91
N GLU A 8 5.60 -11.11 22.87
CA GLU A 8 5.56 -10.22 24.04
C GLU A 8 4.13 -9.90 24.52
N GLY A 9 3.08 -10.38 23.86
CA GLY A 9 1.68 -10.09 24.20
C GLY A 9 1.20 -8.66 23.89
N ARG A 10 1.95 -7.94 23.03
CA ARG A 10 1.72 -6.53 22.66
C ARG A 10 0.68 -6.40 21.53
N ILE A 11 -0.56 -6.75 21.83
CA ILE A 11 -1.62 -6.88 20.83
C ILE A 11 -2.07 -5.54 20.25
N LEU A 12 -2.09 -4.47 21.05
CA LEU A 12 -2.51 -3.14 20.57
C LEU A 12 -1.57 -2.59 19.52
N GLU A 13 -0.26 -2.74 19.69
CA GLU A 13 0.74 -2.29 18.72
C GLU A 13 0.69 -3.09 17.43
N ILE A 14 0.34 -4.37 17.50
CA ILE A 14 0.08 -5.19 16.30
C ILE A 14 -1.14 -4.66 15.57
N ALA A 15 -2.25 -4.41 16.27
CA ALA A 15 -3.47 -3.90 15.67
C ALA A 15 -3.24 -2.53 15.01
N GLU A 16 -2.54 -1.62 15.69
CA GLU A 16 -2.17 -0.32 15.15
C GLU A 16 -1.32 -0.46 13.88
N TYR A 17 -0.27 -1.28 13.93
CA TYR A 17 0.58 -1.56 12.76
C TYR A 17 -0.23 -2.12 11.59
N CYS A 18 -1.13 -3.09 11.84
CA CYS A 18 -2.00 -3.64 10.80
C CYS A 18 -2.92 -2.58 10.19
N CYS A 19 -3.47 -1.67 11.00
CA CYS A 19 -4.29 -0.56 10.49
C CYS A 19 -3.48 0.37 9.56
N PHE A 20 -2.21 0.63 9.90
CA PHE A 20 -1.33 1.42 9.04
C PHE A 20 -1.04 0.73 7.71
N ASP A 21 -0.77 -0.59 7.70
CA ASP A 21 -0.53 -1.34 6.45
C ASP A 21 -1.71 -1.25 5.48
N VAL A 22 -2.94 -1.38 5.99
CA VAL A 22 -4.17 -1.23 5.18
C VAL A 22 -4.34 0.21 4.69
N LYS A 23 -4.12 1.20 5.56
CA LYS A 23 -4.22 2.62 5.20
C LYS A 23 -3.23 2.98 4.10
N VAL A 24 -1.97 2.59 4.25
CA VAL A 24 -0.91 2.89 3.27
C VAL A 24 -1.22 2.21 1.94
N THR A 25 -1.61 0.93 1.95
CA THR A 25 -2.01 0.21 0.73
C THR A 25 -3.13 0.93 -0.02
N ARG A 26 -4.17 1.39 0.70
CA ARG A 26 -5.27 2.15 0.09
C ARG A 26 -4.79 3.47 -0.52
N LEU A 27 -3.95 4.23 0.19
CA LEU A 27 -3.45 5.51 -0.28
C LEU A 27 -2.55 5.36 -1.52
N VAL A 28 -1.72 4.31 -1.56
CA VAL A 28 -0.89 3.98 -2.73
C VAL A 28 -1.77 3.58 -3.92
N HIS A 29 -2.77 2.72 -3.70
CA HIS A 29 -3.72 2.34 -4.74
C HIS A 29 -4.44 3.57 -5.30
N GLU A 30 -5.07 4.38 -4.45
CA GLU A 30 -5.76 5.62 -4.84
C GLU A 30 -4.85 6.60 -5.59
N HIS A 31 -3.58 6.71 -5.19
CA HIS A 31 -2.60 7.52 -5.93
C HIS A 31 -2.39 6.96 -7.34
N GLY A 32 -2.15 5.66 -7.47
CA GLY A 32 -1.99 4.99 -8.76
C GLY A 32 -3.25 5.10 -9.63
N CYS A 33 -4.45 5.02 -9.05
CA CYS A 33 -5.71 5.20 -9.79
C CYS A 33 -5.81 6.59 -10.42
N ARG A 34 -5.44 7.64 -9.65
CA ARG A 34 -5.52 9.05 -10.08
C ARG A 34 -4.42 9.46 -11.05
N HIS A 35 -3.20 8.98 -10.85
CA HIS A 35 -2.02 9.47 -11.60
C HIS A 35 -1.50 8.47 -12.63
N LYS A 36 -1.99 7.22 -12.61
CA LYS A 36 -1.54 6.13 -13.49
C LYS A 36 -0.05 5.82 -13.40
N GLU A 37 0.58 6.22 -12.28
CA GLU A 37 1.98 5.94 -12.00
C GLU A 37 2.25 5.81 -10.51
N LEU A 38 3.34 5.11 -10.18
CA LEU A 38 3.89 4.94 -8.84
C LEU A 38 5.40 5.19 -8.86
N PHE A 39 5.93 5.50 -7.68
CA PHE A 39 7.37 5.68 -7.49
C PHE A 39 7.88 4.82 -6.34
N PHE A 40 9.07 4.24 -6.52
CA PHE A 40 9.76 3.49 -5.47
C PHE A 40 11.27 3.69 -5.58
N HIS A 41 12.01 3.39 -4.52
CA HIS A 41 13.47 3.38 -4.55
C HIS A 41 13.95 1.96 -4.83
N ASP A 42 14.79 1.78 -5.85
CA ASP A 42 15.41 0.50 -6.11
C ASP A 42 16.49 0.16 -5.06
N ARG A 43 17.12 -1.01 -5.20
CA ARG A 43 18.22 -1.45 -4.31
C ARG A 43 19.43 -0.51 -4.25
N PHE A 44 19.52 0.43 -5.18
CA PHE A 44 20.59 1.44 -5.27
C PHE A 44 20.10 2.83 -4.83
N ALA A 45 18.95 2.90 -4.14
CA ALA A 45 18.31 4.13 -3.68
C ALA A 45 17.96 5.11 -4.82
N ARG A 46 17.80 4.62 -6.06
CA ARG A 46 17.38 5.45 -7.19
C ARG A 46 15.87 5.45 -7.30
N LYS A 47 15.28 6.64 -7.42
CA LYS A 47 13.84 6.80 -7.66
C LYS A 47 13.48 6.22 -9.04
N GLN A 48 12.65 5.19 -9.04
CA GLN A 48 12.08 4.56 -10.22
C GLN A 48 10.63 5.00 -10.38
N ARG A 49 10.16 5.03 -11.63
CA ARG A 49 8.77 5.28 -12.02
C ARG A 49 8.19 3.97 -12.57
N VAL A 50 6.98 3.63 -12.16
CA VAL A 50 6.22 2.49 -12.69
C VAL A 50 4.89 3.02 -13.18
N GLU A 51 4.60 2.80 -14.45
CA GLU A 51 3.27 3.05 -14.99
C GLU A 51 2.32 1.94 -14.55
N VAL A 52 1.12 2.32 -14.09
CA VAL A 52 0.13 1.38 -13.56
C VAL A 52 -1.22 1.62 -14.22
N GLU A 53 -1.82 0.53 -14.69
CA GLU A 53 -3.20 0.50 -15.18
C GLU A 53 -4.02 -0.45 -14.32
N TRP A 54 -5.14 0.05 -13.78
CA TRP A 54 -6.04 -0.73 -12.94
C TRP A 54 -7.25 -1.11 -13.78
N GLU A 55 -7.26 -2.35 -14.29
CA GLU A 55 -8.24 -2.84 -15.27
C GLU A 55 -9.70 -2.65 -14.81
N HIS A 56 -9.98 -2.89 -13.52
CA HIS A 56 -11.31 -2.77 -12.94
C HIS A 56 -11.87 -1.33 -12.88
N LEU A 57 -11.04 -0.31 -13.09
CA LEU A 57 -11.52 1.08 -13.22
C LEU A 57 -11.95 1.44 -14.65
N ASN A 58 -11.66 0.57 -15.61
CA ASN A 58 -12.08 0.74 -17.00
C ASN A 58 -13.50 0.16 -17.22
N GLU A 59 -14.04 -0.56 -16.24
CA GLU A 59 -15.42 -1.03 -16.27
C GLU A 59 -16.37 0.11 -15.90
N PRO A 60 -17.45 0.33 -16.67
CA PRO A 60 -18.47 1.30 -16.29
C PRO A 60 -19.09 0.87 -14.97
N SER A 61 -19.31 1.82 -14.06
CA SER A 61 -20.06 1.55 -12.83
C SER A 61 -21.39 0.88 -13.20
N PRO A 62 -21.77 -0.24 -12.56
CA PRO A 62 -23.14 -0.71 -12.67
C PRO A 62 -24.07 0.43 -12.27
N ALA A 63 -25.09 0.66 -13.10
CA ALA A 63 -26.08 1.72 -12.94
C ALA A 63 -26.93 1.51 -11.68
#